data_AF-A0AA41AQQ5-F1
#
_entry.id   AF-A0AA41AQQ5-F1
#
_cell.length_a   1.000
_cell.length_b   1.000
_cell.length_c   1.000
_cell.angle_alpha   90.00
_cell.angle_beta   90.00
_cell.angle_gamma   90.00
#
_symmetry.space_group_name_H-M   'P 1'
#
loop_
_entity.id
_entity.type
_entity.pdbx_description
1 polymer ?
#
loop_
_entity_poly.entity_id
_entity_poly.type
_entity_poly.pdbx_seq_one_letter_code
_entity_poly.pdbx_strand_id
1 'polypeptide(L)'
;MTSPARQAEADRAAIAFQTALTQIGAGTVAEALTLWKDVPATSRASTSASWLRRAITLVMGRRRQSRDLARAYYRLVRALRTGTTVADPYHPEPTYITLDVLRDEFNALAGGAERPQEGRSDDAPTEAPDSPSSAASSEPVEADEGALDDSSLAEEEELDRILVEEIEAMREAEERIEREAEEELRTVLEALGPDNLQKKVDQIDGARSADEVDDLRDEAHREAGARQAAAAERVAMNGGRSTVWNHTQRDKRAIGYIRLSRTGTPCGWCAMLISRGPVYRSERSAEYADGDKYHDNCHCYAEPVFSREQYNGSSAYELNRRYEELWPKVTRGLSGKAAVAAWRRFIRQEQKAAAQEARRSETSVQEA
;
A
#
# COMPACT_ATOMS: atom_id res chain seq x y z
N MET A 1 -27.70 -3.60 -1.82
CA MET A 1 -26.63 -3.11 -2.73
C MET A 1 -26.53 -1.62 -2.54
N THR A 2 -25.32 -1.05 -2.42
CA THR A 2 -25.14 0.38 -2.19
C THR A 2 -25.36 1.19 -3.48
N SER A 3 -25.67 2.48 -3.33
CA SER A 3 -26.03 3.35 -4.46
C SER A 3 -24.89 3.52 -5.47
N PRO A 4 -25.18 3.82 -6.75
CA PRO A 4 -24.15 4.12 -7.75
C PRO A 4 -23.21 5.25 -7.33
N ALA A 5 -23.70 6.24 -6.56
CA ALA A 5 -22.89 7.32 -6.02
C ALA A 5 -21.82 6.81 -5.03
N ARG A 6 -22.20 5.93 -4.09
CA ARG A 6 -21.26 5.30 -3.14
C ARG A 6 -20.26 4.39 -3.86
N GLN A 7 -20.69 3.71 -4.92
CA GLN A 7 -19.80 2.89 -5.74
C GLN A 7 -18.73 3.72 -6.44
N ALA A 8 -19.12 4.82 -7.09
CA ALA A 8 -18.19 5.74 -7.74
C ALA A 8 -17.25 6.44 -6.73
N GLU A 9 -17.73 6.72 -5.52
CA GLU A 9 -16.89 7.23 -4.44
C GLU A 9 -15.83 6.23 -4.00
N ALA A 10 -16.19 4.94 -3.86
CA ALA A 10 -15.22 3.90 -3.52
C ALA A 10 -14.15 3.73 -4.62
N ASP A 11 -14.52 3.87 -5.90
CA ASP A 11 -13.56 3.86 -7.00
C ASP A 11 -12.57 5.06 -6.93
N ARG A 12 -13.07 6.26 -6.56
CA ARG A 12 -12.20 7.43 -6.34
C ARG A 12 -11.28 7.24 -5.13
N ALA A 13 -11.79 6.68 -4.04
CA ALA A 13 -10.99 6.37 -2.85
C ALA A 13 -9.86 5.37 -3.19
N ALA A 14 -10.13 4.38 -4.05
CA ALA A 14 -9.12 3.43 -4.51
C ALA A 14 -7.98 4.12 -5.26
N ILE A 15 -8.30 5.05 -6.16
CA ILE A 15 -7.31 5.84 -6.89
C ILE A 15 -6.49 6.70 -5.92
N ALA A 16 -7.14 7.42 -5.00
CA ALA A 16 -6.47 8.26 -4.01
C ALA A 16 -5.53 7.45 -3.10
N PHE A 17 -5.98 6.27 -2.64
CA PHE A 17 -5.18 5.37 -1.82
C PHE A 17 -3.91 4.93 -2.55
N GLN A 18 -4.04 4.49 -3.82
CA GLN A 18 -2.87 4.06 -4.59
C GLN A 18 -1.91 5.21 -4.89
N THR A 19 -2.41 6.43 -5.11
CA THR A 19 -1.58 7.62 -5.28
C THR A 19 -0.78 7.91 -4.02
N ALA A 20 -1.43 7.98 -2.85
CA ALA A 20 -0.78 8.23 -1.57
C ALA A 20 0.24 7.13 -1.22
N LEU A 21 -0.10 5.85 -1.43
CA LEU A 21 0.83 4.74 -1.22
C LEU A 21 2.05 4.81 -2.16
N THR A 22 1.86 5.29 -3.38
CA THR A 22 2.95 5.53 -4.35
C THR A 22 3.89 6.64 -3.86
N GLN A 23 3.34 7.72 -3.31
CA GLN A 23 4.13 8.83 -2.76
C GLN A 23 4.96 8.36 -1.55
N ILE A 24 4.40 7.54 -0.66
CA ILE A 24 5.16 6.92 0.45
C ILE A 24 6.32 6.08 -0.09
N GLY A 25 6.07 5.25 -1.11
CA GLY A 25 7.12 4.45 -1.75
C GLY A 25 8.23 5.31 -2.35
N ALA A 26 7.88 6.32 -3.17
CA ALA A 26 8.85 7.22 -3.80
C ALA A 26 9.68 8.01 -2.76
N GLY A 27 9.03 8.52 -1.70
CA GLY A 27 9.71 9.18 -0.59
C GLY A 27 10.67 8.24 0.14
N THR A 28 10.27 6.99 0.35
CA THR A 28 11.14 5.96 0.96
C THR A 28 12.40 5.72 0.14
N VAL A 29 12.30 5.65 -1.20
CA VAL A 29 13.48 5.51 -2.07
C VAL A 29 14.43 6.69 -1.92
N ALA A 30 13.91 7.92 -1.98
CA ALA A 30 14.70 9.14 -1.88
C ALA A 30 15.45 9.23 -0.54
N GLU A 31 14.76 8.92 0.57
CA GLU A 31 15.32 8.93 1.92
C GLU A 31 16.34 7.79 2.12
N ALA A 32 16.05 6.58 1.63
CA ALA A 32 16.96 5.44 1.70
C ALA A 32 18.25 5.68 0.91
N LEU A 33 18.17 6.29 -0.28
CA LEU A 33 19.34 6.69 -1.05
C LEU A 33 20.13 7.81 -0.38
N THR A 34 19.45 8.77 0.26
CA THR A 34 20.11 9.83 1.02
C THR A 34 20.87 9.24 2.20
N LEU A 35 20.24 8.35 2.96
CA LEU A 35 20.87 7.66 4.08
C LEU A 35 22.06 6.80 3.65
N TRP A 36 22.00 6.20 2.46
CA TRP A 36 23.09 5.39 1.91
C TRP A 36 24.36 6.18 1.60
N LYS A 37 24.25 7.48 1.33
CA LYS A 37 25.44 8.35 1.12
C LYS A 37 26.33 8.43 2.34
N ASP A 38 25.80 8.17 3.54
CA ASP A 38 26.57 8.14 4.79
C ASP A 38 27.44 6.87 4.92
N VAL A 39 27.28 5.88 4.03
CA VAL A 39 28.07 4.64 3.99
C VAL A 39 29.26 4.84 3.05
N PRO A 40 30.52 4.85 3.53
CA PRO A 40 31.69 5.00 2.66
C PRO A 40 31.85 3.82 1.71
N ALA A 41 32.34 4.08 0.50
CA ALA A 41 32.66 3.03 -0.49
C ALA A 41 33.73 2.04 0.02
N THR A 42 34.59 2.46 0.95
CA THR A 42 35.63 1.63 1.59
C THR A 42 35.17 1.05 2.95
N SER A 43 33.86 0.78 3.08
CA SER A 43 33.11 0.58 4.34
C SER A 43 33.88 -0.07 5.50
N ARG A 44 33.81 0.57 6.68
CA ARG A 44 34.17 -0.03 7.98
C ARG A 44 32.91 -0.57 8.64
N ALA A 45 33.01 -1.71 9.32
CA ALA A 45 31.88 -2.41 9.95
C ALA A 45 31.01 -1.53 10.89
N SER A 46 31.61 -0.56 11.61
CA SER A 46 30.87 0.31 12.52
C SER A 46 29.92 1.28 11.83
N THR A 47 30.27 1.78 10.63
CA THR A 47 29.39 2.67 9.85
C THR A 47 28.19 1.90 9.30
N SER A 48 28.40 0.66 8.86
CA SER A 48 27.35 -0.24 8.37
C SER A 48 26.29 -0.54 9.44
N ALA A 49 26.71 -0.81 10.69
CA ALA A 49 25.78 -1.07 11.80
C ALA A 49 24.95 0.18 12.19
N SER A 50 25.55 1.37 12.13
CA SER A 50 24.83 2.63 12.38
C SER A 50 23.80 2.93 11.28
N TRP A 51 24.20 2.76 10.02
CA TRP A 51 23.33 2.89 8.86
C TRP A 51 22.14 1.93 8.94
N LEU A 52 22.39 0.64 9.23
CA LEU A 52 21.34 -0.39 9.27
C LEU A 52 20.24 -0.04 10.29
N ARG A 53 20.61 0.42 11.49
CA ARG A 53 19.64 0.87 12.50
C ARG A 53 18.79 2.03 12.02
N ARG A 54 19.40 3.05 11.41
CA ARG A 54 18.68 4.22 10.87
C ARG A 54 17.75 3.81 9.71
N ALA A 55 18.20 2.90 8.85
CA ALA A 55 17.44 2.42 7.71
C ALA A 55 16.23 1.60 8.15
N ILE A 56 16.38 0.72 9.15
CA ILE A 56 15.27 -0.05 9.72
C ILE A 56 14.21 0.90 10.31
N THR A 57 14.62 1.86 11.15
CA THR A 57 13.69 2.83 11.74
C THR A 57 12.93 3.62 10.68
N LEU A 58 13.63 4.09 9.65
CA LEU A 58 13.04 4.82 8.52
C LEU A 58 11.97 3.97 7.81
N VAL A 59 12.34 2.77 7.38
CA VAL A 59 11.46 1.92 6.56
C VAL A 59 10.29 1.38 7.37
N MET A 60 10.48 1.01 8.64
CA MET A 60 9.38 0.60 9.51
C MET A 60 8.42 1.75 9.82
N GLY A 61 8.92 2.99 9.92
CA GLY A 61 8.07 4.18 10.00
C GLY A 61 7.21 4.37 8.74
N ARG A 62 7.80 4.26 7.55
CA ARG A 62 7.09 4.35 6.26
C ARG A 62 6.11 3.19 6.04
N ARG A 63 6.46 1.99 6.53
CA ARG A 63 5.59 0.82 6.55
C ARG A 63 4.35 1.05 7.41
N ARG A 64 4.52 1.58 8.63
CA ARG A 64 3.42 1.97 9.51
C ARG A 64 2.48 2.98 8.82
N GLN A 65 3.02 4.03 8.20
CA GLN A 65 2.22 5.00 7.44
C GLN A 65 1.40 4.31 6.34
N SER A 66 2.02 3.41 5.57
CA SER A 66 1.34 2.65 4.51
C SER A 66 0.23 1.75 5.05
N ARG A 67 0.46 1.12 6.19
CA ARG A 67 -0.50 0.24 6.88
C ARG A 67 -1.69 1.00 7.41
N ASP A 68 -1.46 2.13 8.08
CA ASP A 68 -2.50 2.97 8.67
C ASP A 68 -3.37 3.60 7.55
N LEU A 69 -2.73 4.09 6.47
CA LEU A 69 -3.41 4.54 5.25
C LEU A 69 -4.32 3.44 4.66
N ALA A 70 -3.81 2.21 4.56
CA ALA A 70 -4.58 1.08 4.03
C ALA A 70 -5.73 0.65 4.94
N ARG A 71 -5.60 0.79 6.27
CA ARG A 71 -6.69 0.51 7.21
C ARG A 71 -7.82 1.52 7.02
N ALA A 72 -7.51 2.82 6.99
CA ALA A 72 -8.50 3.86 6.75
C ALA A 72 -9.18 3.68 5.39
N TYR A 73 -8.39 3.38 4.34
CA TYR A 73 -8.91 3.03 3.02
C TYR A 73 -9.90 1.86 3.09
N TYR A 74 -9.49 0.73 3.69
CA TYR A 74 -10.31 -0.48 3.75
C TYR A 74 -11.63 -0.22 4.49
N ARG A 75 -11.59 0.50 5.63
CA ARG A 75 -12.78 0.91 6.39
C ARG A 75 -13.74 1.73 5.53
N LEU A 76 -13.24 2.75 4.83
CA LEU A 76 -14.05 3.61 3.97
C LEU A 76 -14.67 2.83 2.80
N VAL A 77 -13.88 2.08 2.03
CA VAL A 77 -14.43 1.37 0.86
C VAL A 77 -15.38 0.25 1.26
N ARG A 78 -15.15 -0.41 2.39
CA ARG A 78 -16.09 -1.40 2.90
C ARG A 78 -17.43 -0.74 3.23
N ALA A 79 -17.43 0.37 3.96
CA ALA A 79 -18.66 1.12 4.25
C ALA A 79 -19.42 1.54 2.99
N LEU A 80 -18.70 2.08 2.00
CA LEU A 80 -19.28 2.52 0.72
C LEU A 80 -19.84 1.35 -0.12
N ARG A 81 -19.25 0.15 -0.02
CA ARG A 81 -19.66 -1.02 -0.83
C ARG A 81 -20.68 -1.91 -0.13
N THR A 82 -20.67 -1.99 1.19
CA THR A 82 -21.48 -2.95 1.96
C THR A 82 -22.45 -2.31 2.93
N GLY A 83 -22.31 -1.00 3.22
CA GLY A 83 -23.06 -0.30 4.27
C GLY A 83 -22.57 -0.57 5.69
N THR A 84 -21.46 -1.31 5.85
CA THR A 84 -20.85 -1.63 7.15
C THR A 84 -19.34 -1.45 7.06
N THR A 85 -18.68 -1.13 8.16
CA THR A 85 -17.21 -0.97 8.21
C THR A 85 -16.57 -1.95 9.19
N VAL A 86 -15.24 -2.00 9.20
CA VAL A 86 -14.48 -2.82 10.17
C VAL A 86 -13.98 -1.97 11.31
N ALA A 87 -13.89 -2.60 12.48
CA ALA A 87 -13.28 -2.03 13.66
C ALA A 87 -11.78 -1.78 13.45
N ASP A 88 -11.23 -0.76 14.10
CA ASP A 88 -9.78 -0.69 14.27
C ASP A 88 -9.37 -1.79 15.27
N PRO A 89 -8.44 -2.70 14.93
CA PRO A 89 -8.06 -3.80 15.81
C PRO A 89 -7.48 -3.33 17.15
N TYR A 90 -7.02 -2.08 17.27
CA TYR A 90 -6.49 -1.48 18.49
C TYR A 90 -7.53 -0.63 19.24
N HIS A 91 -8.55 -0.13 18.53
CA HIS A 91 -9.61 0.71 19.08
C HIS A 91 -10.97 0.24 18.50
N PRO A 92 -11.56 -0.84 19.05
CA PRO A 92 -12.75 -1.46 18.44
C PRO A 92 -14.05 -0.67 18.65
N GLU A 93 -14.04 0.29 19.58
CA GLU A 93 -15.13 1.24 19.80
C GLU A 93 -15.11 2.37 18.75
N PRO A 94 -16.25 3.00 18.39
CA PRO A 94 -17.64 2.71 18.81
C PRO A 94 -18.33 1.64 17.94
N THR A 95 -19.50 1.15 18.38
CA THR A 95 -20.34 0.21 17.59
C THR A 95 -20.83 0.78 16.26
N TYR A 96 -21.05 2.10 16.19
CA TYR A 96 -21.49 2.80 14.98
C TYR A 96 -20.61 4.01 14.71
N ILE A 97 -20.34 4.26 13.43
CA ILE A 97 -19.59 5.43 12.93
C ILE A 97 -20.33 6.05 11.75
N THR A 98 -19.99 7.26 11.33
CA THR A 98 -20.56 7.88 10.12
C THR A 98 -19.61 7.77 8.93
N LEU A 99 -20.14 7.93 7.71
CA LEU A 99 -19.29 8.01 6.51
C LEU A 99 -18.36 9.22 6.55
N ASP A 100 -18.78 10.33 7.15
CA ASP A 100 -17.96 11.55 7.24
C ASP A 100 -16.72 11.33 8.10
N VAL A 101 -16.84 10.64 9.24
CA VAL A 101 -15.67 10.27 10.04
C VAL A 101 -14.72 9.37 9.26
N LEU A 102 -15.23 8.37 8.53
CA LEU A 102 -14.40 7.48 7.71
C LEU A 102 -13.70 8.22 6.54
N ARG A 103 -14.38 9.22 5.96
CA ARG A 103 -13.80 10.10 4.93
C ARG A 103 -12.68 10.94 5.52
N ASP A 104 -12.90 11.56 6.67
CA ASP A 104 -11.92 12.41 7.34
C ASP A 104 -10.67 11.62 7.76
N GLU A 105 -10.85 10.43 8.34
CA GLU A 105 -9.75 9.51 8.67
C GLU A 105 -8.91 9.17 7.43
N PHE A 106 -9.56 8.81 6.33
CA PHE A 106 -8.87 8.48 5.08
C PHE A 106 -8.18 9.69 4.47
N ASN A 107 -8.87 10.83 4.39
CA ASN A 107 -8.35 12.06 3.79
C ASN A 107 -7.18 12.64 4.57
N ALA A 108 -7.18 12.53 5.90
CA ALA A 108 -6.06 12.94 6.74
C ALA A 108 -4.75 12.20 6.40
N LEU A 109 -4.86 10.91 6.02
CA LEU A 109 -3.72 10.07 5.66
C LEU A 109 -3.38 10.14 4.16
N ALA A 110 -4.38 10.26 3.29
CA ALA A 110 -4.18 10.32 1.85
C ALA A 110 -3.71 11.69 1.36
N GLY A 111 -4.13 12.79 2.01
CA GLY A 111 -3.77 14.17 1.67
C GLY A 111 -2.52 14.71 2.39
N GLY A 112 -1.97 13.97 3.35
CA GLY A 112 -0.82 14.39 4.17
C GLY A 112 0.53 14.46 3.46
N ALA A 113 0.60 14.09 2.17
CA ALA A 113 1.85 14.19 1.38
C ALA A 113 2.27 15.64 1.06
N GLU A 114 1.44 16.64 1.37
CA GLU A 114 1.72 18.08 1.21
C GLU A 114 1.42 18.90 2.48
N ARG A 115 1.97 18.48 3.63
CA ARG A 115 2.20 19.42 4.74
C ARG A 115 3.70 19.54 4.99
N PRO A 116 4.35 20.62 4.52
CA PRO A 116 5.66 20.99 5.04
C PRO A 116 5.56 21.04 6.57
N GLN A 117 6.51 20.41 7.26
CA GLN A 117 6.73 20.67 8.68
C GLN A 117 7.17 22.13 8.83
N GLU A 118 6.21 23.04 8.96
CA GLU A 118 6.48 24.37 9.49
C GLU A 118 6.58 24.26 11.01
N GLY A 119 7.77 24.52 11.54
CA GLY A 119 7.95 25.09 12.87
C GLY A 119 7.92 24.12 14.05
N ARG A 120 8.91 23.23 14.15
CA ARG A 120 9.40 22.83 15.48
C ARG A 120 10.30 23.96 15.98
N SER A 121 9.73 24.92 16.69
CA SER A 121 10.50 25.78 17.60
C SER A 121 10.64 25.03 18.92
N ASP A 122 11.86 24.58 19.22
CA ASP A 122 12.23 24.18 20.56
C ASP A 122 12.15 25.42 21.46
N ASP A 123 11.25 25.41 22.43
CA ASP A 123 11.47 25.90 23.80
C ASP A 123 10.19 25.68 24.63
N ALA A 124 10.30 24.77 25.61
CA ALA A 124 9.43 24.72 26.79
C ALA A 124 10.22 25.39 27.94
N PRO A 125 9.57 25.93 29.00
CA PRO A 125 8.95 25.04 29.99
C PRO A 125 7.64 25.53 30.64
N THR A 126 6.81 24.53 30.97
CA THR A 126 6.13 24.27 32.26
C THR A 126 5.38 25.40 32.97
N GLU A 127 4.05 25.22 33.15
CA GLU A 127 3.40 24.99 34.46
C GLU A 127 1.87 25.03 34.31
N ALA A 128 1.21 23.98 34.82
CA ALA A 128 -0.17 23.98 35.31
C ALA A 128 -0.06 23.95 36.87
N PRO A 129 -1.09 24.29 37.68
CA PRO A 129 -2.51 24.01 37.41
C PRO A 129 -3.53 25.02 38.00
N ASP A 130 -4.81 24.78 37.69
CA ASP A 130 -5.94 24.66 38.64
C ASP A 130 -7.29 25.20 38.12
N SER A 131 -8.26 24.28 38.12
CA SER A 131 -9.72 24.50 38.14
C SER A 131 -10.15 25.15 39.47
N PRO A 132 -11.34 25.81 39.63
CA PRO A 132 -12.62 25.18 39.30
C PRO A 132 -13.81 26.07 38.86
N SER A 133 -14.75 25.38 38.21
CA SER A 133 -16.22 25.42 38.34
C SER A 133 -16.90 26.59 39.07
N SER A 134 -17.85 27.21 38.38
CA SER A 134 -19.03 27.84 39.00
C SER A 134 -20.25 27.65 38.07
N ALA A 135 -21.29 27.04 38.61
CA ALA A 135 -22.62 26.94 38.02
C ALA A 135 -23.52 28.05 38.59
N ALA A 136 -24.37 28.64 37.74
CA ALA A 136 -25.57 29.36 38.20
C ALA A 136 -26.66 29.40 37.10
N SER A 137 -27.69 28.59 37.36
CA SER A 137 -29.13 28.67 37.05
C SER A 137 -29.68 30.04 36.53
N SER A 138 -30.32 30.08 35.34
CA SER A 138 -31.78 30.14 35.03
C SER A 138 -32.49 31.45 35.46
N GLU A 139 -33.34 32.16 34.69
CA GLU A 139 -34.44 31.83 33.75
C GLU A 139 -34.75 33.05 32.80
N PRO A 140 -35.93 33.21 32.14
CA PRO A 140 -36.25 32.70 30.81
C PRO A 140 -36.67 33.82 29.82
N VAL A 141 -36.55 33.59 28.51
CA VAL A 141 -37.27 34.39 27.52
C VAL A 141 -37.95 33.44 26.55
N GLU A 142 -39.28 33.46 26.56
CA GLU A 142 -40.11 32.78 25.59
C GLU A 142 -39.92 33.39 24.19
N ALA A 143 -39.66 32.53 23.22
CA ALA A 143 -39.96 32.78 21.82
C ALA A 143 -40.18 31.45 21.10
N ASP A 144 -41.46 31.12 20.92
CA ASP A 144 -42.04 30.55 19.69
C ASP A 144 -41.12 29.65 18.86
N GLU A 145 -41.01 28.38 19.25
CA GLU A 145 -40.51 27.32 18.37
C GLU A 145 -41.71 26.56 17.80
N GLY A 146 -42.01 26.84 16.54
CA GLY A 146 -42.77 25.92 15.71
C GLY A 146 -42.10 24.55 15.77
N ALA A 147 -42.88 23.54 16.12
CA ALA A 147 -42.47 22.15 16.12
C ALA A 147 -41.95 21.75 14.72
N LEU A 148 -40.65 21.95 14.52
CA LEU A 148 -39.90 21.25 13.49
C LEU A 148 -39.73 19.83 14.01
N ASP A 149 -40.46 18.97 13.33
CA ASP A 149 -40.45 17.52 13.38
C ASP A 149 -39.11 16.89 13.82
N ASP A 150 -38.99 16.65 15.13
CA ASP A 150 -37.91 15.92 15.81
C ASP A 150 -37.72 14.50 15.25
N SER A 151 -38.75 13.95 14.58
CA SER A 151 -38.65 12.64 13.93
C SER A 151 -37.77 12.67 12.67
N SER A 152 -37.72 13.78 11.94
CA SER A 152 -36.91 13.90 10.72
C SER A 152 -35.40 13.95 10.99
N LEU A 153 -34.98 14.59 12.08
CA LEU A 153 -33.57 14.64 12.50
C LEU A 153 -33.12 13.30 13.11
N ALA A 154 -33.97 12.65 13.89
CA ALA A 154 -33.70 11.31 14.41
C ALA A 154 -33.63 10.26 13.27
N GLU A 155 -34.47 10.38 12.25
CA GLU A 155 -34.43 9.52 11.05
C GLU A 155 -33.19 9.79 10.18
N GLU A 156 -32.78 11.06 9.99
CA GLU A 156 -31.53 11.40 9.29
C GLU A 156 -30.28 10.91 10.05
N GLU A 157 -30.23 11.04 11.38
CA GLU A 157 -29.14 10.51 12.22
C GLU A 157 -29.07 8.97 12.23
N GLU A 158 -30.19 8.27 12.05
CA GLU A 158 -30.22 6.80 11.95
C GLU A 158 -29.75 6.31 10.56
N LEU A 159 -30.01 7.09 9.50
CA LEU A 159 -29.63 6.78 8.12
C LEU A 159 -28.11 6.86 7.84
N ASP A 160 -27.38 7.63 8.64
CA ASP A 160 -25.92 7.81 8.50
C ASP A 160 -25.08 6.92 9.42
N ARG A 161 -25.71 6.04 10.21
CA ARG A 161 -25.00 5.06 11.06
C ARG A 161 -24.48 3.88 10.25
N ILE A 162 -23.17 3.75 10.20
CA ILE A 162 -22.44 2.60 9.66
C ILE A 162 -22.06 1.68 10.81
N LEU A 163 -22.58 0.45 10.79
CA LEU A 163 -22.21 -0.59 11.76
C LEU A 163 -20.73 -0.94 11.63
N VAL A 164 -20.04 -0.96 12.77
CA VAL A 164 -18.64 -1.39 12.90
C VAL A 164 -18.62 -2.88 13.25
N GLU A 165 -18.01 -3.70 12.39
CA GLU A 165 -17.89 -5.15 12.57
C GLU A 165 -16.44 -5.50 12.93
N GLU A 166 -16.24 -6.29 13.99
CA GLU A 166 -14.92 -6.81 14.33
C GLU A 166 -14.51 -7.97 13.42
N ILE A 167 -13.22 -8.03 13.10
CA ILE A 167 -12.60 -9.17 12.43
C ILE A 167 -11.83 -9.99 13.47
N GLU A 168 -12.18 -11.26 13.58
CA GLU A 168 -11.55 -12.21 14.50
C GLU A 168 -10.03 -12.32 14.26
N ALA A 169 -9.26 -12.33 15.36
CA ALA A 169 -7.80 -12.46 15.38
C ALA A 169 -7.04 -11.45 14.49
N MET A 170 -7.65 -10.29 14.22
CA MET A 170 -7.08 -9.28 13.31
C MET A 170 -5.85 -8.61 13.91
N ARG A 171 -5.88 -8.30 15.21
CA ARG A 171 -4.76 -7.71 15.94
C ARG A 171 -3.55 -8.64 15.93
N GLU A 172 -3.73 -9.90 16.33
CA GLU A 172 -2.66 -10.89 16.40
C GLU A 172 -2.07 -11.18 15.02
N ALA A 173 -2.91 -11.18 13.97
CA ALA A 173 -2.46 -11.34 12.60
C ALA A 173 -1.62 -10.15 12.13
N GLU A 174 -2.05 -8.92 12.40
CA GLU A 174 -1.29 -7.71 12.06
C GLU A 174 0.05 -7.67 12.80
N GLU A 175 0.05 -7.90 14.11
CA GLU A 175 1.29 -7.90 14.91
C GLU A 175 2.28 -8.97 14.45
N ARG A 176 1.80 -10.15 14.04
CA ARG A 176 2.66 -11.18 13.44
C ARG A 176 3.29 -10.69 12.14
N ILE A 177 2.49 -10.13 11.22
CA ILE A 177 2.97 -9.60 9.94
C ILE A 177 4.02 -8.51 10.16
N GLU A 178 3.82 -7.62 11.13
CA GLU A 178 4.78 -6.54 11.40
C GLU A 178 6.09 -7.05 12.01
N ARG A 179 6.07 -8.08 12.86
CA ARG A 179 7.29 -8.74 13.35
C ARG A 179 8.06 -9.43 12.22
N GLU A 180 7.37 -10.21 11.39
CA GLU A 180 7.96 -10.90 10.24
C GLU A 180 8.58 -9.90 9.24
N ALA A 181 7.92 -8.76 9.02
CA ALA A 181 8.42 -7.72 8.14
C ALA A 181 9.70 -7.05 8.67
N GLU A 182 9.81 -6.82 9.98
CA GLU A 182 11.03 -6.24 10.58
C GLU A 182 12.21 -7.23 10.49
N GLU A 183 11.97 -8.51 10.75
CA GLU A 183 12.97 -9.58 10.62
C GLU A 183 13.47 -9.72 9.17
N GLU A 184 12.54 -9.72 8.21
CA GLU A 184 12.86 -9.71 6.78
C GLU A 184 13.70 -8.48 6.42
N LEU A 185 13.25 -7.29 6.83
CA LEU A 185 13.89 -6.03 6.49
C LEU A 185 15.34 -5.98 6.95
N ARG A 186 15.61 -6.40 8.20
CA ARG A 186 16.96 -6.47 8.75
C ARG A 186 17.87 -7.33 7.87
N THR A 187 17.41 -8.54 7.55
CA THR A 187 18.14 -9.50 6.72
C THR A 187 18.40 -8.94 5.31
N VAL A 188 17.38 -8.35 4.69
CA VAL A 188 17.46 -7.87 3.31
C VAL A 188 18.32 -6.61 3.19
N LEU A 189 18.23 -5.66 4.12
CA LEU A 189 19.03 -4.44 4.07
C LEU A 189 20.52 -4.70 4.31
N GLU A 190 20.85 -5.61 5.23
CA GLU A 190 22.23 -6.04 5.44
C GLU A 190 22.79 -6.72 4.18
N ALA A 191 22.04 -7.67 3.63
CA ALA A 191 22.45 -8.43 2.45
C ALA A 191 22.57 -7.58 1.17
N LEU A 192 21.65 -6.63 0.93
CA LEU A 192 21.61 -5.81 -0.30
C LEU A 192 22.41 -4.51 -0.20
N GLY A 193 22.66 -4.03 1.01
CA GLY A 193 23.46 -2.84 1.28
C GLY A 193 24.92 -3.21 1.54
N PRO A 194 25.41 -3.19 2.80
CA PRO A 194 26.83 -3.35 3.12
C PRO A 194 27.46 -4.64 2.60
N ASP A 195 26.81 -5.80 2.72
CA ASP A 195 27.41 -7.08 2.31
C ASP A 195 27.56 -7.16 0.79
N ASN A 196 26.55 -6.66 0.06
CA ASN A 196 26.58 -6.56 -1.39
C ASN A 196 27.67 -5.58 -1.86
N LEU A 197 27.81 -4.42 -1.19
CA LEU A 197 28.88 -3.48 -1.47
C LEU A 197 30.26 -4.13 -1.24
N GLN A 198 30.47 -4.74 -0.09
CA GLN A 198 31.73 -5.41 0.25
C GLN A 198 32.09 -6.47 -0.80
N LYS A 199 31.14 -7.34 -1.13
CA LYS A 199 31.31 -8.39 -2.15
C LYS A 199 31.70 -7.81 -3.51
N LYS A 200 31.14 -6.68 -3.92
CA LYS A 200 31.49 -6.01 -5.18
C LYS A 200 32.87 -5.39 -5.15
N VAL A 201 33.22 -4.74 -4.04
CA VAL A 201 34.55 -4.13 -3.85
C VAL A 201 35.65 -5.18 -3.83
N ASP A 202 35.41 -6.33 -3.17
CA ASP A 202 36.37 -7.45 -3.12
C ASP A 202 36.66 -8.09 -4.49
N GLN A 203 35.78 -7.87 -5.47
CA GLN A 203 35.95 -8.37 -6.85
C GLN A 203 36.73 -7.40 -7.75
N ILE A 204 37.06 -6.20 -7.26
CA ILE A 204 37.81 -5.21 -8.05
C ILE A 204 39.28 -5.64 -8.13
N ASP A 205 39.78 -5.74 -9.37
CA ASP A 205 41.18 -6.05 -9.63
C ASP A 205 42.09 -4.89 -9.20
N GLY A 206 42.91 -5.14 -8.18
CA GLY A 206 43.86 -4.17 -7.64
C GLY A 206 45.05 -3.87 -8.55
N ALA A 207 45.22 -4.58 -9.68
CA ALA A 207 46.25 -4.29 -10.67
C ALA A 207 45.88 -3.11 -11.61
N ARG A 208 44.65 -2.60 -11.52
CA ARG A 208 44.17 -1.42 -12.27
C ARG A 208 44.78 -0.12 -11.73
N SER A 209 44.60 0.97 -12.48
CA SER A 209 45.01 2.29 -11.99
C SER A 209 44.19 2.70 -10.76
N ALA A 210 44.71 3.60 -9.93
CA ALA A 210 43.98 4.10 -8.76
C ALA A 210 42.64 4.74 -9.16
N ASP A 211 42.64 5.57 -10.21
CA ASP A 211 41.44 6.23 -10.73
C ASP A 211 40.38 5.21 -11.19
N GLU A 212 40.79 4.16 -11.91
CA GLU A 212 39.87 3.10 -12.35
C GLU A 212 39.29 2.30 -11.17
N VAL A 213 40.09 2.05 -10.12
CA VAL A 213 39.61 1.36 -8.92
C VAL A 213 38.58 2.19 -8.18
N ASP A 214 38.80 3.50 -8.08
CA ASP A 214 37.87 4.40 -7.39
C ASP A 214 36.55 4.56 -8.17
N ASP A 215 36.60 4.69 -9.50
CA ASP A 215 35.39 4.68 -10.36
C ASP A 215 34.57 3.39 -10.19
N LEU A 216 35.23 2.24 -10.11
CA LEU A 216 34.58 0.94 -9.92
C LEU A 216 33.95 0.82 -8.52
N ARG A 217 34.58 1.39 -7.49
CA ARG A 217 34.02 1.44 -6.13
C ARG A 217 32.77 2.33 -6.08
N ASP A 218 32.79 3.46 -6.77
CA ASP A 218 31.65 4.36 -6.84
C ASP A 218 30.47 3.75 -7.60
N GLU A 219 30.72 3.01 -8.68
CA GLU A 219 29.67 2.23 -9.35
C GLU A 219 29.11 1.14 -8.43
N ALA A 220 29.98 0.37 -7.76
CA ALA A 220 29.55 -0.65 -6.80
C ALA A 220 28.70 -0.07 -5.66
N HIS A 221 29.07 1.12 -5.16
CA HIS A 221 28.32 1.86 -4.17
C HIS A 221 26.94 2.30 -4.68
N ARG A 222 26.87 2.87 -5.89
CA ARG A 222 25.60 3.27 -6.51
C ARG A 222 24.67 2.08 -6.73
N GLU A 223 25.19 0.96 -7.23
CA GLU A 223 24.39 -0.25 -7.45
C GLU A 223 23.86 -0.84 -6.14
N ALA A 224 24.68 -0.93 -5.10
CA ALA A 224 24.25 -1.39 -3.78
C ALA A 224 23.19 -0.45 -3.17
N GLY A 225 23.39 0.86 -3.29
CA GLY A 225 22.44 1.89 -2.89
C GLY A 225 21.08 1.74 -3.59
N ALA A 226 21.08 1.52 -4.90
CA ALA A 226 19.86 1.31 -5.67
C ALA A 226 19.13 0.01 -5.26
N ARG A 227 19.87 -1.08 -5.02
CA ARG A 227 19.30 -2.37 -4.61
C ARG A 227 18.64 -2.31 -3.24
N GLN A 228 19.31 -1.76 -2.24
CA GLN A 228 18.73 -1.63 -0.90
C GLN A 228 17.53 -0.67 -0.90
N ALA A 229 17.58 0.42 -1.66
CA ALA A 229 16.49 1.38 -1.74
C ALA A 229 15.22 0.77 -2.37
N ALA A 230 15.38 -0.10 -3.38
CA ALA A 230 14.27 -0.83 -3.98
C ALA A 230 13.62 -1.83 -3.01
N ALA A 231 14.41 -2.47 -2.14
CA ALA A 231 13.89 -3.33 -1.08
C ALA A 231 13.22 -2.52 0.04
N ALA A 232 13.77 -1.37 0.41
CA ALA A 232 13.18 -0.43 1.36
C ALA A 232 11.78 0.03 0.90
N GLU A 233 11.66 0.45 -0.37
CA GLU A 233 10.37 0.78 -0.98
C GLU A 233 9.39 -0.38 -0.88
N ARG A 234 9.83 -1.59 -1.25
CA ARG A 234 8.98 -2.78 -1.20
C ARG A 234 8.44 -3.03 0.20
N VAL A 235 9.29 -3.01 1.23
CA VAL A 235 8.87 -3.29 2.61
C VAL A 235 7.94 -2.20 3.14
N ALA A 236 8.24 -0.92 2.84
CA ALA A 236 7.38 0.19 3.21
C ALA A 236 5.98 0.05 2.58
N MET A 237 5.92 -0.08 1.25
CA MET A 237 4.66 -0.27 0.54
C MET A 237 3.93 -1.57 0.92
N ASN A 238 4.68 -2.61 1.32
CA ASN A 238 4.08 -3.85 1.80
C ASN A 238 3.22 -3.61 3.05
N GLY A 239 3.45 -2.57 3.86
CA GLY A 239 2.55 -2.24 4.97
C GLY A 239 1.10 -2.07 4.49
N GLY A 240 0.89 -1.30 3.42
CA GLY A 240 -0.45 -1.12 2.86
C GLY A 240 -0.98 -2.36 2.15
N ARG A 241 -0.10 -3.03 1.40
CA ARG A 241 -0.47 -4.24 0.62
C ARG A 241 -0.85 -5.43 1.51
N SER A 242 -0.08 -5.65 2.58
CA SER A 242 -0.33 -6.70 3.57
C SER A 242 -1.64 -6.41 4.29
N THR A 243 -1.90 -5.16 4.67
CA THR A 243 -3.14 -4.75 5.35
C THR A 243 -4.37 -5.06 4.52
N VAL A 244 -4.40 -4.62 3.25
CA VAL A 244 -5.55 -4.88 2.38
C VAL A 244 -5.76 -6.38 2.21
N TRP A 245 -4.70 -7.14 1.92
CA TRP A 245 -4.80 -8.59 1.79
C TRP A 245 -5.29 -9.27 3.08
N ASN A 246 -4.70 -8.92 4.23
CA ASN A 246 -5.00 -9.51 5.53
C ASN A 246 -6.47 -9.27 5.93
N HIS A 247 -6.98 -8.05 5.76
CA HIS A 247 -8.39 -7.72 5.97
C HIS A 247 -9.27 -8.49 4.99
N THR A 248 -8.96 -8.42 3.69
CA THR A 248 -9.76 -9.07 2.65
C THR A 248 -9.80 -10.58 2.79
N GLN A 249 -8.81 -11.22 3.41
CA GLN A 249 -8.83 -12.67 3.64
C GLN A 249 -9.73 -13.06 4.81
N ARG A 250 -9.97 -12.17 5.78
CA ARG A 250 -10.68 -12.47 7.03
C ARG A 250 -12.09 -11.88 7.11
N ASP A 251 -12.36 -10.79 6.39
CA ASP A 251 -13.64 -10.09 6.37
C ASP A 251 -14.78 -10.81 5.63
N LYS A 252 -15.70 -11.46 6.34
CA LYS A 252 -16.83 -12.23 5.75
C LYS A 252 -17.65 -11.49 4.67
N ARG A 253 -17.61 -10.14 4.62
CA ARG A 253 -18.28 -9.33 3.59
C ARG A 253 -17.55 -9.28 2.25
N ALA A 254 -16.22 -9.47 2.22
CA ALA A 254 -15.46 -9.57 0.98
C ALA A 254 -15.63 -10.95 0.35
N ILE A 255 -15.89 -11.01 -0.96
CA ILE A 255 -15.98 -12.29 -1.70
C ILE A 255 -14.60 -12.80 -2.12
N GLY A 256 -13.59 -11.94 -2.12
CA GLY A 256 -12.19 -12.26 -2.42
C GLY A 256 -11.37 -10.99 -2.65
N TYR A 257 -10.11 -11.18 -3.04
CA TYR A 257 -9.25 -10.10 -3.54
C TYR A 257 -8.86 -10.36 -4.98
N ILE A 258 -8.51 -9.30 -5.70
CA ILE A 258 -7.86 -9.37 -7.00
C ILE A 258 -6.47 -8.75 -6.91
N ARG A 259 -5.60 -9.08 -7.88
CA ARG A 259 -4.37 -8.32 -8.11
C ARG A 259 -4.59 -7.27 -9.17
N LEU A 260 -4.00 -6.10 -9.00
CA LEU A 260 -4.01 -5.02 -9.99
C LEU A 260 -2.60 -4.52 -10.27
N SER A 261 -2.43 -3.90 -11.45
CA SER A 261 -1.20 -3.24 -11.86
C SER A 261 -1.42 -1.74 -11.94
N ARG A 262 -0.65 -0.94 -11.17
CA ARG A 262 -0.71 0.52 -11.27
C ARG A 262 -0.31 1.04 -12.66
N THR A 263 0.58 0.34 -13.35
CA THR A 263 1.14 0.78 -14.65
C THR A 263 0.42 0.20 -15.86
N GLY A 264 -0.53 -0.72 -15.66
CA GLY A 264 -1.11 -1.53 -16.74
C GLY A 264 -0.14 -2.51 -17.41
N THR A 265 1.13 -2.53 -17.01
CA THR A 265 2.22 -3.32 -17.61
C THR A 265 2.92 -4.20 -16.56
N PRO A 266 2.20 -5.13 -15.91
CA PRO A 266 2.75 -5.95 -14.83
C PRO A 266 3.85 -6.89 -15.33
N CYS A 267 4.80 -7.25 -14.46
CA CYS A 267 5.72 -8.33 -14.77
C CYS A 267 4.97 -9.66 -14.98
N GLY A 268 5.56 -10.62 -15.69
CA GLY A 268 4.85 -11.87 -16.03
C GLY A 268 4.40 -12.72 -14.84
N TRP A 269 5.03 -12.58 -13.66
CA TRP A 269 4.54 -13.24 -12.43
C TRP A 269 3.28 -12.53 -11.89
N CYS A 270 3.32 -11.20 -11.75
CA CYS A 270 2.15 -10.43 -11.34
C CYS A 270 1.00 -10.56 -12.33
N ALA A 271 1.27 -10.60 -13.64
CA ALA A 271 0.27 -10.85 -14.66
C ALA A 271 -0.44 -12.20 -14.46
N MET A 272 0.28 -13.23 -14.00
CA MET A 272 -0.33 -14.53 -13.65
C MET A 272 -1.22 -14.40 -12.42
N LEU A 273 -0.79 -13.66 -11.39
CA LEU A 273 -1.64 -13.46 -10.21
C LEU A 273 -2.89 -12.63 -10.56
N ILE A 274 -2.77 -11.66 -11.48
CA ILE A 274 -3.88 -10.85 -12.03
C ILE A 274 -4.87 -11.74 -12.80
N SER A 275 -4.39 -12.75 -13.53
CA SER A 275 -5.23 -13.67 -14.31
C SER A 275 -6.08 -14.62 -13.48
N ARG A 276 -5.92 -14.66 -12.16
CA ARG A 276 -6.75 -15.50 -11.28
C ARG A 276 -8.16 -14.96 -11.06
N GLY A 277 -8.41 -13.70 -11.44
CA GLY A 277 -9.66 -13.02 -11.09
C GLY A 277 -9.84 -12.92 -9.58
N PRO A 278 -11.08 -12.78 -9.07
CA PRO A 278 -11.35 -12.76 -7.64
C PRO A 278 -10.95 -14.11 -7.05
N VAL A 279 -9.91 -14.11 -6.22
CA VAL A 279 -9.52 -15.30 -5.46
C VAL A 279 -10.56 -15.50 -4.37
N TYR A 280 -11.58 -16.30 -4.67
CA TYR A 280 -12.67 -16.61 -3.75
C TYR A 280 -12.14 -17.37 -2.54
N ARG A 281 -12.66 -17.04 -1.35
CA ARG A 281 -12.42 -17.83 -0.14
C ARG A 281 -12.92 -19.26 -0.33
N SER A 282 -12.00 -20.18 -0.46
CA SER A 282 -12.21 -21.62 -0.44
C SER A 282 -11.04 -22.28 0.27
N GLU A 283 -11.23 -23.50 0.77
CA GLU A 283 -10.12 -24.30 1.29
C GLU A 283 -8.98 -24.40 0.25
N ARG A 284 -9.34 -24.57 -1.03
CA ARG A 284 -8.41 -24.56 -2.17
C ARG A 284 -7.68 -23.23 -2.37
N SER A 285 -8.30 -22.10 -2.03
CA SER A 285 -7.63 -20.80 -2.16
C SER A 285 -6.70 -20.48 -0.99
N ALA A 286 -6.89 -21.15 0.16
CA ALA A 286 -6.03 -21.01 1.34
C ALA A 286 -4.61 -21.55 1.09
N GLU A 287 -4.43 -22.41 0.09
CA GLU A 287 -3.12 -22.85 -0.40
C GLU A 287 -2.31 -21.72 -1.07
N TYR A 288 -2.98 -20.67 -1.56
CA TYR A 288 -2.33 -19.51 -2.20
C TYR A 288 -1.93 -18.46 -1.16
N ALA A 289 -0.81 -18.71 -0.46
CA ALA A 289 -0.15 -17.73 0.42
C ALA A 289 0.71 -16.70 -0.36
N ASP A 290 0.37 -16.41 -1.62
CA ASP A 290 1.10 -15.46 -2.49
C ASP A 290 0.40 -14.11 -2.65
N GLY A 291 -0.72 -13.88 -1.96
CA GLY A 291 -1.44 -12.61 -1.90
C GLY A 291 -0.64 -11.44 -1.32
N ASP A 292 0.47 -11.73 -0.62
CA ASP A 292 1.37 -10.73 -0.06
C ASP A 292 2.81 -10.78 -0.62
N LYS A 293 3.03 -11.57 -1.68
CA LYS A 293 4.35 -11.70 -2.31
C LYS A 293 4.54 -10.64 -3.39
N TYR A 294 5.53 -9.77 -3.19
CA TYR A 294 5.96 -8.74 -4.13
C TYR A 294 7.47 -8.77 -4.27
N HIS A 295 7.99 -8.38 -5.44
CA HIS A 295 9.42 -8.19 -5.65
C HIS A 295 9.78 -6.69 -5.56
N ASP A 296 11.07 -6.38 -5.50
CA ASP A 296 11.54 -4.98 -5.46
C ASP A 296 11.11 -4.22 -6.73
N ASN A 297 10.79 -2.92 -6.62
CA ASN A 297 10.21 -2.11 -7.71
C ASN A 297 8.87 -2.65 -8.26
N CYS A 298 8.09 -3.38 -7.46
CA CYS A 298 6.80 -3.91 -7.92
C CYS A 298 5.69 -2.86 -7.82
N HIS A 299 5.03 -2.61 -8.95
CA HIS A 299 3.90 -1.69 -9.05
C HIS A 299 2.51 -2.33 -8.93
N CYS A 300 2.45 -3.58 -8.49
CA CYS A 300 1.19 -4.30 -8.32
C CYS A 300 0.72 -4.27 -6.86
N TYR A 301 -0.59 -4.43 -6.66
CA TYR A 301 -1.24 -4.41 -5.34
C TYR A 301 -2.43 -5.37 -5.30
N ALA A 302 -2.96 -5.60 -4.10
CA ALA A 302 -4.21 -6.34 -3.89
C ALA A 302 -5.37 -5.36 -3.66
N GLU A 303 -6.55 -5.70 -4.16
CA GLU A 303 -7.77 -4.89 -4.05
C GLU A 303 -8.94 -5.77 -3.58
N PRO A 304 -9.74 -5.34 -2.58
CA PRO A 304 -10.90 -6.09 -2.13
C PRO A 304 -12.03 -6.07 -3.16
N VAL A 305 -12.67 -7.22 -3.32
CA VAL A 305 -13.91 -7.36 -4.09
C VAL A 305 -15.03 -7.78 -3.15
N PHE A 306 -16.11 -7.00 -3.13
CA PHE A 306 -17.27 -7.21 -2.26
C PHE A 306 -18.48 -7.78 -3.02
N SER A 307 -18.53 -7.66 -4.35
CA SER A 307 -19.59 -8.25 -5.16
C SER A 307 -19.11 -8.68 -6.55
N ARG A 308 -19.82 -9.63 -7.17
CA ARG A 308 -19.55 -10.02 -8.56
C ARG A 308 -19.87 -8.90 -9.55
N GLU A 309 -20.87 -8.08 -9.24
CA GLU A 309 -21.22 -6.90 -10.05
C GLU A 309 -20.07 -5.89 -10.08
N GLN A 310 -19.44 -5.62 -8.93
CA GLN A 310 -18.24 -4.79 -8.85
C GLN A 310 -17.13 -5.34 -9.76
N TYR A 311 -16.87 -6.65 -9.70
CA TYR A 311 -15.84 -7.28 -10.53
C TYR A 311 -16.14 -7.19 -12.03
N ASN A 312 -17.39 -7.42 -12.42
CA ASN A 312 -17.80 -7.50 -13.82
C ASN A 312 -18.00 -6.13 -14.47
N GLY A 313 -18.47 -5.14 -13.70
CA GLY A 313 -18.86 -3.83 -14.20
C GLY A 313 -17.77 -2.75 -14.17
N SER A 314 -16.78 -2.86 -13.29
CA SER A 314 -15.74 -1.83 -13.19
C SER A 314 -14.75 -1.90 -14.34
N SER A 315 -14.48 -0.77 -14.99
CA SER A 315 -13.42 -0.63 -15.99
C SER A 315 -12.03 -0.79 -15.37
N ALA A 316 -11.87 -0.48 -14.09
CA ALA A 316 -10.60 -0.66 -13.36
C ALA A 316 -10.12 -2.12 -13.35
N TYR A 317 -11.02 -3.09 -13.56
CA TYR A 317 -10.73 -4.53 -13.50
C TYR A 317 -10.70 -5.19 -14.89
N GLU A 318 -10.71 -4.42 -15.97
CA GLU A 318 -10.65 -4.94 -17.33
C GLU A 318 -9.43 -5.83 -17.57
N LEU A 319 -8.26 -5.44 -17.03
CA LEU A 319 -7.03 -6.22 -17.15
C LEU A 319 -7.16 -7.60 -16.50
N ASN A 320 -7.83 -7.70 -15.35
CA ASN A 320 -8.09 -8.99 -14.70
C ASN A 320 -8.94 -9.88 -15.60
N ARG A 321 -10.08 -9.37 -16.08
CA ARG A 321 -10.99 -10.15 -16.94
C ARG A 321 -10.31 -10.60 -18.24
N ARG A 322 -9.55 -9.70 -18.88
CA ARG A 322 -8.75 -10.03 -20.07
C ARG A 322 -7.75 -11.15 -19.78
N TYR A 323 -7.00 -11.03 -18.69
CA TYR A 323 -5.98 -12.03 -18.36
C TYR A 323 -6.58 -13.36 -17.91
N GLU A 324 -7.69 -13.34 -17.17
CA GLU A 324 -8.48 -14.51 -16.79
C GLU A 324 -8.95 -15.29 -18.03
N GLU A 325 -9.41 -14.59 -19.07
CA GLU A 325 -9.80 -15.21 -20.34
C GLU A 325 -8.60 -15.80 -21.11
N LEU A 326 -7.46 -15.11 -21.09
CA LEU A 326 -6.26 -15.51 -21.83
C LEU A 326 -5.50 -16.66 -21.18
N TRP A 327 -5.47 -16.72 -19.84
CA TRP A 327 -4.72 -17.74 -19.10
C TRP A 327 -4.98 -19.18 -19.58
N PRO A 328 -6.23 -19.69 -19.63
CA PRO A 328 -6.48 -21.06 -20.09
C PRO A 328 -6.17 -21.28 -21.58
N LYS A 329 -6.18 -20.23 -22.40
CA LYS A 329 -5.81 -20.31 -23.82
C LYS A 329 -4.30 -20.46 -23.98
N VAL A 330 -3.52 -19.65 -23.26
CA VAL A 330 -2.05 -19.62 -23.32
C VAL A 330 -1.44 -20.84 -22.62
N THR A 331 -2.09 -21.37 -21.60
CA THR A 331 -1.59 -22.49 -20.79
C THR A 331 -2.19 -23.84 -21.14
N ARG A 332 -2.95 -23.93 -22.25
CA ARG A 332 -3.61 -25.16 -22.69
C ARG A 332 -2.62 -26.34 -22.78
N GLY A 333 -2.92 -27.43 -22.08
CA GLY A 333 -2.08 -28.63 -22.03
C GLY A 333 -0.80 -28.49 -21.20
N LEU A 334 -0.61 -27.37 -20.50
CA LEU A 334 0.53 -27.10 -19.62
C LEU A 334 0.07 -27.02 -18.16
N SER A 335 0.96 -27.34 -17.24
CA SER A 335 0.71 -27.21 -15.80
C SER A 335 1.98 -26.74 -15.05
N GLY A 336 1.80 -26.34 -13.80
CA GLY A 336 2.89 -25.94 -12.90
C GLY A 336 3.86 -24.92 -13.53
N LYS A 337 5.16 -25.21 -13.44
CA LYS A 337 6.22 -24.34 -13.96
C LYS A 337 6.13 -24.12 -15.47
N ALA A 338 5.66 -25.11 -16.24
CA ALA A 338 5.56 -25.00 -17.70
C ALA A 338 4.47 -23.99 -18.11
N ALA A 339 3.31 -24.02 -17.45
CA ALA A 339 2.23 -23.04 -17.65
C ALA A 339 2.70 -21.62 -17.32
N VAL A 340 3.35 -21.43 -16.16
CA VAL A 340 3.90 -20.13 -15.75
C VAL A 340 4.95 -19.63 -16.74
N ALA A 341 5.82 -20.51 -17.25
CA ALA A 341 6.84 -20.12 -18.23
C ALA A 341 6.22 -19.70 -19.57
N ALA A 342 5.19 -20.40 -20.05
CA ALA A 342 4.45 -20.03 -21.26
C ALA A 342 3.76 -18.67 -21.10
N TRP A 343 3.07 -18.46 -19.98
CA TRP A 343 2.43 -17.18 -19.66
C TRP A 343 3.44 -16.03 -19.61
N ARG A 344 4.57 -16.21 -18.92
CA ARG A 344 5.63 -15.18 -18.85
C ARG A 344 6.20 -14.83 -20.23
N ARG A 345 6.28 -15.79 -21.16
CA ARG A 345 6.69 -15.52 -22.55
C ARG A 345 5.63 -14.71 -23.29
N PHE A 346 4.36 -15.11 -23.18
CA PHE A 346 3.23 -14.40 -23.79
C PHE A 346 3.17 -12.93 -23.34
N ILE A 347 3.19 -12.67 -22.03
CA ILE A 347 3.13 -11.30 -21.48
C ILE A 347 4.30 -10.43 -21.98
N ARG A 348 5.52 -10.98 -22.04
CA ARG A 348 6.67 -10.23 -22.59
C ARG A 348 6.50 -9.89 -24.06
N GLN A 349 5.90 -10.79 -24.85
CA GLN A 349 5.64 -10.55 -26.27
C GLN A 349 4.58 -9.47 -26.46
N GLU A 350 3.47 -9.54 -25.74
CA GLU A 350 2.41 -8.51 -25.75
C GLU A 350 2.96 -7.14 -25.38
N GLN A 351 3.75 -7.05 -24.30
CA GLN A 351 4.34 -5.79 -23.85
C GLN A 351 5.35 -5.24 -24.84
N LYS A 352 6.16 -6.10 -25.46
CA LYS A 352 7.10 -5.69 -26.51
C LYS A 352 6.36 -5.16 -27.74
N ALA A 353 5.28 -5.83 -28.16
CA ALA A 353 4.45 -5.40 -29.28
C ALA A 353 3.80 -4.04 -29.00
N ALA A 354 3.17 -3.88 -27.84
CA ALA A 354 2.55 -2.62 -27.42
C ALA A 354 3.57 -1.47 -27.35
N ALA A 355 4.77 -1.72 -26.82
CA ALA A 355 5.84 -0.72 -26.77
C ALA A 355 6.36 -0.33 -28.17
N GLN A 356 6.40 -1.27 -29.12
CA GLN A 356 6.78 -0.98 -30.51
C GLN A 356 5.71 -0.18 -31.23
N GLU A 357 4.44 -0.48 -30.99
CA GLU A 357 3.30 0.26 -31.54
C GLU A 357 3.26 1.70 -31.03
N ALA A 358 3.38 1.90 -29.71
CA ALA A 358 3.43 3.23 -29.10
C ALA A 358 4.56 4.11 -29.68
N ARG A 359 5.75 3.54 -29.87
CA ARG A 359 6.88 4.25 -30.50
C ARG A 359 6.57 4.68 -31.94
N ARG A 360 5.92 3.81 -32.73
CA ARG A 360 5.54 4.13 -34.12
C ARG A 360 4.51 5.25 -34.17
N SER A 361 3.52 5.25 -33.27
CA SER A 361 2.53 6.32 -33.21
C SER A 361 3.16 7.66 -32.79
N GLU A 362 4.11 7.67 -31.86
CA GLU A 362 4.82 8.90 -31.47
C GLU A 362 5.65 9.48 -32.62
N THR A 363 6.37 8.64 -33.37
CA THR A 363 7.12 9.10 -34.55
C THR A 363 6.18 9.63 -35.64
N SER A 364 5.05 8.96 -35.89
CA SER A 364 4.04 9.43 -36.85
C SER A 364 3.38 10.75 -36.45
N VAL A 365 3.27 11.06 -35.16
CA VAL A 365 2.71 12.34 -34.66
C VAL A 365 3.76 13.46 -34.71
N GLN A 366 5.05 13.14 -34.63
CA GLN A 366 6.14 14.12 -34.76
C GLN A 366 6.48 14.47 -36.22
N GLU A 367 6.16 13.59 -37.17
CA GLU A 367 6.38 13.80 -38.61
C GLU A 367 5.19 14.45 -39.35
N ALA A 368 4.05 14.62 -38.68
CA ALA A 368 2.85 15.29 -39.19
C ALA A 368 2.73 16.71 -38.64
#